data_AF-A0A3S1DIK9-F1
#
_entry.id   AF-A0A3S1DIK9-F1
#
_cell.length_a   1.000
_cell.length_b   1.000
_cell.length_c   1.000
_cell.angle_alpha   90.00
_cell.angle_beta   90.00
_cell.angle_gamma   90.00
#
_symmetry.space_group_name_H-M   'P 1'
#
loop_
_entity.id
_entity.type
_entity.pdbx_description
1 polymer ?
#
loop_
_entity_poly.entity_id
_entity_poly.type
_entity_poly.pdbx_seq_one_letter_code
_entity_poly.pdbx_strand_id
1 'polypeptide(L)'
;MTEFKISWWEPTDRERQWLRRYTSSDKHKCTATGSYCNAKFELGEADILYTDSGYISGDRDNRKPPESDPRWPIVCDACGRPFGADDPYQLFGKQIYVCEATGARSTLDKVPVGACWDAWWISERRKDGPTGCGHNVGPDHRSLVVKLPGNRDWQIDSRASNCTKPDDGDHFCWVRHGRPEDGTLHVGKDGNTCSAGAGSIAVPGFHGFLHHGILRDC
;
A
#
# COMPACT_ATOMS: atom_id res chain seq x y z
N MET A 1 1.12 -13.37 -23.16
CA MET A 1 0.18 -12.51 -22.40
C MET A 1 0.10 -13.08 -21.01
N THR A 2 0.45 -12.31 -20.00
CA THR A 2 0.42 -12.75 -18.60
C THR A 2 -0.89 -12.28 -17.99
N GLU A 3 -1.59 -13.18 -17.30
CA GLU A 3 -2.86 -12.91 -16.64
C GLU A 3 -2.73 -13.20 -15.14
N PHE A 4 -3.32 -12.33 -14.33
CA PHE A 4 -3.37 -12.46 -12.88
C PHE A 4 -4.83 -12.36 -12.42
N LYS A 5 -5.31 -13.42 -11.78
CA LYS A 5 -6.63 -13.39 -11.15
C LYS A 5 -6.60 -12.46 -9.93
N ILE A 6 -7.59 -11.59 -9.83
CA ILE A 6 -7.78 -10.73 -8.67
C ILE A 6 -8.13 -11.57 -7.44
N SER A 7 -7.50 -11.26 -6.32
CA SER A 7 -7.80 -11.84 -5.01
C SER A 7 -8.08 -10.72 -4.01
N TRP A 8 -9.10 -10.89 -3.17
CA TRP A 8 -9.44 -9.91 -2.13
C TRP A 8 -8.64 -10.16 -0.85
N TRP A 9 -8.09 -9.09 -0.27
CA TRP A 9 -7.28 -9.11 0.94
C TRP A 9 -7.82 -8.15 1.98
N GLU A 10 -8.23 -8.68 3.13
CA GLU A 10 -8.78 -7.90 4.23
C GLU A 10 -7.73 -7.56 5.28
N PRO A 11 -7.78 -6.35 5.87
CA PRO A 11 -6.92 -6.00 6.98
C PRO A 11 -7.26 -6.86 8.21
N THR A 12 -6.26 -7.08 9.06
CA THR A 12 -6.44 -7.67 10.38
C THR A 12 -6.02 -6.70 11.48
N ASP A 13 -6.37 -7.00 12.72
CA ASP A 13 -5.89 -6.28 13.91
C ASP A 13 -4.48 -6.69 14.35
N ARG A 14 -3.73 -7.33 13.46
CA ARG A 14 -2.37 -7.80 13.70
C ARG A 14 -1.39 -7.06 12.81
N GLU A 15 -0.23 -6.74 13.35
CA GLU A 15 0.90 -6.21 12.61
C GLU A 15 2.13 -7.10 12.76
N ARG A 16 2.96 -7.12 11.72
CA ARG A 16 4.33 -7.61 11.82
C ARG A 16 5.23 -6.45 12.24
N GLN A 17 6.16 -6.71 13.16
CA GLN A 17 7.00 -5.69 13.77
C GLN A 17 8.49 -5.95 13.54
N TRP A 18 9.24 -4.86 13.37
CA TRP A 18 10.69 -4.87 13.22
C TRP A 18 11.34 -3.78 14.08
N LEU A 19 12.48 -4.13 14.67
CA LEU A 19 13.45 -3.15 15.16
C LEU A 19 14.21 -2.59 13.96
N ARG A 20 14.03 -1.31 13.67
CA ARG A 20 14.64 -0.64 12.52
C ARG A 20 15.67 0.38 12.98
N ARG A 21 16.86 0.34 12.36
CA ARG A 21 17.83 1.43 12.34
C ARG A 21 17.98 1.95 10.93
N TYR A 22 18.05 3.26 10.76
CA TYR A 22 18.21 3.87 9.44
C TYR A 22 18.96 5.20 9.51
N THR A 23 19.57 5.59 8.40
CA THR A 23 20.22 6.90 8.23
C THR A 23 19.64 7.55 6.98
N SER A 24 18.79 8.58 7.17
CA SER A 24 18.26 9.38 6.08
C SER A 24 18.84 10.79 6.17
N SER A 25 19.63 11.19 5.17
CA SER A 25 20.23 12.51 5.08
C SER A 25 20.47 12.90 3.62
N ASP A 26 20.56 14.20 3.35
CA ASP A 26 21.03 14.71 2.06
C ASP A 26 22.54 14.54 1.90
N LYS A 27 23.28 14.54 3.02
CA LYS A 27 24.73 14.41 3.06
C LYS A 27 25.21 12.96 3.02
N HIS A 28 24.31 12.00 3.22
CA HIS A 28 24.64 10.59 3.23
C HIS A 28 23.66 9.80 2.37
N LYS A 29 24.18 9.09 1.37
CA LYS A 29 23.44 8.07 0.62
C LYS A 29 24.10 6.71 0.82
N CYS A 30 23.27 5.69 0.96
CA CYS A 30 23.71 4.30 0.99
C CYS A 30 24.41 3.97 -0.33
N THR A 31 25.64 3.47 -0.25
CA THR A 31 26.47 3.18 -1.44
C THR A 31 25.92 2.04 -2.30
N ALA A 32 25.15 1.13 -1.70
CA ALA A 32 24.55 -0.01 -2.40
C ALA A 32 23.22 0.34 -3.08
N THR A 33 22.40 1.20 -2.47
CA THR A 33 21.03 1.49 -2.96
C THR A 33 20.87 2.89 -3.56
N GLY A 34 21.85 3.78 -3.37
CA GLY A 34 21.75 5.19 -3.74
C GLY A 34 20.74 6.00 -2.89
N SER A 35 20.11 5.38 -1.88
CA SER A 35 19.07 5.98 -1.05
C SER A 35 19.54 6.12 0.40
N TYR A 36 18.74 5.77 1.41
CA TYR A 36 19.12 5.78 2.82
C TYR A 36 19.73 4.43 3.27
N CYS A 37 20.59 4.46 4.29
CA CYS A 37 21.01 3.23 4.97
C CYS A 37 19.88 2.71 5.84
N ASN A 38 19.66 1.40 5.87
CA ASN A 38 18.56 0.78 6.59
C ASN A 38 18.93 -0.64 7.01
N ALA A 39 18.53 -1.04 8.21
CA ALA A 39 18.48 -2.43 8.60
C ALA A 39 17.28 -2.72 9.49
N LYS A 40 16.78 -3.95 9.43
CA LYS A 40 15.61 -4.39 10.21
C LYS A 40 15.84 -5.76 10.82
N PHE A 41 15.58 -5.88 12.12
CA PHE A 41 15.46 -7.16 12.81
C PHE A 41 13.99 -7.46 13.08
N GLU A 42 13.50 -8.63 12.65
CA GLU A 42 12.09 -9.02 12.83
C GLU A 42 11.82 -9.48 14.26
N LEU A 43 10.83 -8.87 14.91
CA LEU A 43 10.39 -9.27 16.25
C LEU A 43 9.28 -10.33 16.20
N GLY A 44 8.50 -10.35 15.12
CA GLY A 44 7.33 -11.20 14.97
C GLY A 44 6.05 -10.38 14.84
N GLU A 45 4.94 -10.94 15.31
CA GLU A 45 3.62 -10.31 15.22
C GLU A 45 3.14 -9.77 16.56
N ALA A 46 2.38 -8.68 16.53
CA ALA A 46 1.73 -8.08 17.67
C ALA A 46 0.33 -7.58 17.31
N ASP A 47 -0.48 -7.27 18.31
CA ASP A 47 -1.75 -6.57 18.11
C ASP A 47 -1.49 -5.12 17.69
N ILE A 48 -2.32 -4.64 16.77
CA ILE A 48 -2.41 -3.23 16.42
C ILE A 48 -3.14 -2.52 17.54
N LEU A 49 -2.54 -1.44 18.01
CA LEU A 49 -3.22 -0.51 18.91
C LEU A 49 -3.93 0.54 18.07
N TYR A 50 -5.20 0.77 18.38
CA TYR A 50 -6.01 1.79 17.74
C TYR A 50 -6.27 2.95 18.70
N THR A 51 -6.39 4.16 18.17
CA THR A 51 -6.94 5.31 18.89
C THR A 51 -8.43 5.10 19.12
N ASP A 52 -9.04 5.86 20.04
CA ASP A 52 -10.51 5.85 20.25
C ASP A 52 -11.29 6.19 18.97
N SER A 53 -10.66 6.93 18.07
CA SER A 53 -11.19 7.28 16.76
C SER A 53 -11.06 6.18 15.71
N GLY A 54 -10.42 5.04 16.00
CA GLY A 54 -10.28 3.88 15.12
C GLY A 54 -9.03 3.88 14.23
N TYR A 55 -8.08 4.80 14.45
CA TYR A 55 -6.85 4.85 13.65
C TYR A 55 -5.75 4.02 14.29
N ILE A 56 -4.85 3.46 13.48
CA ILE A 56 -3.62 2.85 14.00
C ILE A 56 -2.86 3.90 14.80
N SER A 57 -2.60 3.61 16.07
CA SER A 57 -1.92 4.51 16.99
C SER A 57 -0.49 4.81 16.54
N GLY A 58 -0.14 6.09 16.53
CA GLY A 58 1.21 6.57 16.22
C GLY A 58 2.22 6.38 17.36
N ASP A 59 1.76 5.98 18.56
CA ASP A 59 2.58 5.83 19.76
C ASP A 59 3.39 4.53 19.81
N ARG A 60 3.51 3.81 18.69
CA ARG A 60 4.27 2.56 18.58
C ARG A 60 5.68 2.68 19.13
N ASP A 61 6.35 3.82 18.92
CA ASP A 61 7.70 4.04 19.42
C ASP A 61 7.80 4.11 20.95
N ASN A 62 6.71 4.34 21.69
CA ASN A 62 6.69 4.24 23.15
C ASN A 62 6.85 2.80 23.66
N ARG A 63 6.65 1.81 22.77
CA ARG A 63 6.72 0.37 23.07
C ARG A 63 8.03 -0.26 22.59
N LYS A 64 8.96 0.53 22.05
CA LYS A 64 10.22 -0.01 21.55
C LYS A 64 11.12 -0.47 22.72
N PRO A 65 11.90 -1.56 22.55
CA PRO A 65 12.91 -1.94 23.53
C PRO A 65 13.94 -0.81 23.76
N PRO A 66 14.64 -0.81 24.91
CA PRO A 66 15.70 0.17 25.16
C PRO A 66 16.77 0.12 24.06
N GLU A 67 17.46 1.24 23.83
CA GLU A 67 18.51 1.33 22.79
C GLU A 67 19.68 0.36 23.03
N SER A 68 19.85 -0.12 24.26
CA SER A 68 20.82 -1.15 24.63
C SER A 68 20.41 -2.58 24.24
N ASP A 69 19.22 -2.80 23.69
CA ASP A 69 18.78 -4.13 23.26
C ASP A 69 19.68 -4.65 22.12
N PRO A 70 20.33 -5.82 22.28
CA PRO A 70 21.29 -6.32 21.30
C PRO A 70 20.68 -6.70 19.95
N ARG A 71 19.35 -6.76 19.84
CA ARG A 71 18.64 -7.04 18.59
C ARG A 71 18.55 -5.83 17.68
N TRP A 72 18.85 -4.62 18.16
CA TRP A 72 18.94 -3.46 17.29
C TRP A 72 20.05 -3.67 16.26
N PRO A 73 19.76 -3.55 14.95
CA PRO A 73 20.78 -3.68 13.93
C PRO A 73 21.91 -2.66 14.11
N ILE A 74 23.16 -3.10 14.04
CA ILE A 74 24.33 -2.21 14.21
C ILE A 74 24.95 -1.77 12.89
N VAL A 75 24.59 -2.41 11.78
CA VAL A 75 25.06 -2.10 10.42
C VAL A 75 23.89 -2.13 9.43
N CYS A 76 24.02 -1.37 8.34
CA CYS A 76 23.08 -1.36 7.22
C CYS A 76 23.05 -2.73 6.51
N ASP A 77 21.86 -3.26 6.23
CA ASP A 77 21.69 -4.56 5.56
C ASP A 77 22.25 -4.57 4.12
N ALA A 78 22.29 -3.40 3.47
CA ALA A 78 22.66 -3.30 2.07
C ALA A 78 24.15 -3.00 1.85
N CYS A 79 24.75 -2.10 2.64
CA CYS A 79 26.13 -1.65 2.43
C CYS A 79 27.07 -1.96 3.59
N GLY A 80 26.58 -2.53 4.70
CA GLY A 80 27.40 -2.85 5.86
C GLY A 80 27.91 -1.66 6.68
N ARG A 81 27.54 -0.41 6.32
CA ARG A 81 27.91 0.78 7.10
C ARG A 81 27.38 0.67 8.54
N PRO A 82 28.19 0.96 9.57
CA PRO A 82 27.71 1.01 10.95
C PRO A 82 26.75 2.19 11.19
N PHE A 83 25.75 1.97 12.03
CA PHE A 83 24.88 3.03 12.54
C PHE A 83 25.55 3.75 13.72
N GLY A 84 25.51 5.08 13.71
CA GLY A 84 25.99 5.93 14.81
C GLY A 84 24.97 6.09 15.93
N ALA A 85 25.35 6.76 17.02
CA ALA A 85 24.45 7.00 18.15
C ALA A 85 23.19 7.80 17.76
N ASP A 86 23.35 8.77 16.86
CA ASP A 86 22.25 9.64 16.43
C ASP A 86 21.34 9.03 15.36
N ASP A 87 21.67 7.83 14.85
CA ASP A 87 20.84 7.15 13.84
C ASP A 87 19.55 6.61 14.49
N PRO A 88 18.35 6.99 14.01
CA PRO A 88 17.09 6.69 14.68
C PRO A 88 16.83 5.21 15.00
N TYR A 89 16.30 4.98 16.21
CA TYR A 89 15.69 3.73 16.66
C TYR A 89 14.18 3.78 16.48
N GLN A 90 13.65 2.94 15.60
CA GLN A 90 12.23 2.89 15.28
C GLN A 90 11.66 1.48 15.51
N LEU A 91 10.54 1.38 16.22
CA LEU A 91 9.71 0.18 16.17
C LEU A 91 8.79 0.31 14.96
N PHE A 92 9.11 -0.41 13.89
CA PHE A 92 8.44 -0.30 12.61
C PHE A 92 7.39 -1.41 12.48
N GLY A 93 6.14 -1.05 12.18
CA GLY A 93 5.03 -2.00 12.04
C GLY A 93 4.42 -1.97 10.65
N LYS A 94 3.94 -3.12 10.17
CA LYS A 94 3.09 -3.24 8.97
C LYS A 94 1.90 -4.13 9.29
N GLN A 95 0.69 -3.63 9.03
CA GLN A 95 -0.53 -4.39 9.18
C GLN A 95 -0.51 -5.65 8.30
N ILE A 96 -1.02 -6.75 8.86
CA ILE A 96 -1.18 -8.04 8.20
C ILE A 96 -2.56 -8.08 7.55
N TYR A 97 -2.59 -8.59 6.32
CA TYR A 97 -3.77 -8.80 5.52
C TYR A 97 -3.98 -10.29 5.28
N VAL A 98 -5.23 -10.71 5.15
CA VAL A 98 -5.64 -12.10 4.86
C VAL A 98 -6.34 -12.15 3.52
N CYS A 99 -5.88 -13.04 2.64
CA CYS A 99 -6.59 -13.38 1.41
C CYS A 99 -7.87 -14.15 1.77
N GLU A 100 -9.03 -13.61 1.45
CA GLU A 100 -10.32 -14.24 1.79
C GLU A 100 -10.45 -15.64 1.17
N ALA A 101 -10.01 -15.79 -0.09
CA ALA A 101 -10.17 -17.03 -0.83
C ALA A 101 -9.24 -18.18 -0.37
N THR A 102 -8.09 -17.86 0.24
CA THR A 102 -7.05 -18.87 0.55
C THR A 102 -6.60 -18.90 2.00
N GLY A 103 -6.97 -17.90 2.81
CA GLY A 103 -6.45 -17.72 4.16
C GLY A 103 -4.97 -17.30 4.23
N ALA A 104 -4.33 -17.03 3.08
CA ALA A 104 -2.93 -16.61 3.05
C ALA A 104 -2.76 -15.27 3.77
N ARG A 105 -1.67 -15.13 4.52
CA ARG A 105 -1.37 -13.93 5.33
C ARG A 105 -0.13 -13.22 4.82
N SER A 106 -0.20 -11.91 4.64
CA SER A 106 0.94 -11.11 4.16
C SER A 106 0.83 -9.64 4.55
N THR A 107 1.92 -8.88 4.40
CA THR A 107 1.89 -7.41 4.41
C THR A 107 1.73 -6.91 2.97
N LEU A 108 1.16 -5.72 2.78
CA LEU A 108 0.86 -5.18 1.45
C LEU A 108 2.08 -4.99 0.52
N ASP A 109 3.31 -4.96 1.02
CA ASP A 109 4.51 -4.95 0.17
C ASP A 109 4.94 -6.34 -0.33
N LYS A 110 4.29 -7.40 0.16
CA LYS A 110 4.60 -8.81 -0.11
C LYS A 110 3.40 -9.60 -0.61
N VAL A 111 2.22 -8.99 -0.72
CA VAL A 111 1.07 -9.62 -1.40
C VAL A 111 1.41 -9.89 -2.87
N PRO A 112 0.86 -10.96 -3.48
CA PRO A 112 1.12 -11.30 -4.86
C PRO A 112 0.51 -10.27 -5.83
N VAL A 113 0.99 -10.26 -7.08
CA VAL A 113 0.35 -9.52 -8.16
C VAL A 113 -1.11 -9.97 -8.30
N GLY A 114 -2.03 -9.02 -8.47
CA GLY A 114 -3.48 -9.26 -8.49
C GLY A 114 -4.13 -9.24 -7.09
N ALA A 115 -3.36 -9.11 -6.01
CA ALA A 115 -3.96 -8.79 -4.71
C ALA A 115 -4.67 -7.43 -4.78
N CYS A 116 -5.91 -7.39 -4.30
CA CYS A 116 -6.76 -6.21 -4.22
C CYS A 116 -7.17 -5.99 -2.75
N TRP A 117 -7.15 -4.75 -2.29
CA TRP A 117 -7.55 -4.38 -0.93
C TRP A 117 -8.24 -3.03 -0.92
N ASP A 118 -9.00 -2.75 0.14
CA ASP A 118 -9.46 -1.40 0.46
C ASP A 118 -8.33 -0.65 1.19
N ALA A 119 -7.91 0.49 0.65
CA ALA A 119 -7.13 1.46 1.39
C ALA A 119 -8.04 2.19 2.39
N TRP A 120 -8.52 1.46 3.40
CA TRP A 120 -9.53 1.89 4.37
C TRP A 120 -9.14 3.20 5.08
N TRP A 121 -7.85 3.46 5.25
CA TRP A 121 -7.32 4.71 5.78
C TRP A 121 -7.54 5.95 4.88
N ILE A 122 -8.05 5.77 3.66
CA ILE A 122 -8.46 6.83 2.72
C ILE A 122 -9.97 6.99 2.74
N SER A 123 -10.72 5.89 2.66
CA SER A 123 -12.20 5.90 2.69
C SER A 123 -12.75 6.31 4.06
N GLU A 124 -12.16 5.85 5.15
CA GLU A 124 -12.67 6.05 6.52
C GLU A 124 -12.09 7.27 7.26
N ARG A 125 -11.12 8.00 6.66
CA ARG A 125 -10.37 9.08 7.35
C ARG A 125 -11.18 10.33 7.74
N ARG A 126 -12.51 10.30 7.63
CA ARG A 126 -13.45 11.32 8.14
C ARG A 126 -14.75 10.66 8.60
N LYS A 127 -14.92 10.49 9.92
CA LYS A 127 -16.20 10.05 10.54
C LYS A 127 -17.33 11.09 10.41
N ASP A 128 -17.00 12.35 10.12
CA ASP A 128 -17.94 13.48 10.23
C ASP A 128 -18.26 14.21 8.89
N GLY A 129 -17.95 13.62 7.73
CA GLY A 129 -18.21 14.28 6.43
C GLY A 129 -18.01 13.36 5.23
N PRO A 130 -18.31 13.81 3.99
CA PRO A 130 -18.23 12.95 2.81
C PRO A 130 -16.83 12.34 2.71
N THR A 131 -16.83 11.01 2.61
CA THR A 131 -15.68 10.10 2.60
C THR A 131 -14.55 10.58 1.68
N GLY A 132 -13.34 10.77 2.23
CA GLY A 132 -12.11 11.01 1.47
C GLY A 132 -12.06 12.31 0.63
N CYS A 133 -10.98 12.49 -0.12
CA CYS A 133 -11.05 13.33 -1.32
C CYS A 133 -11.91 12.55 -2.31
N GLY A 134 -13.07 13.08 -2.70
CA GLY A 134 -14.10 12.31 -3.44
C GLY A 134 -13.56 11.55 -4.65
N HIS A 135 -12.53 12.09 -5.31
CA HIS A 135 -11.83 11.46 -6.44
C HIS A 135 -10.86 10.31 -6.08
N ASN A 136 -10.87 9.81 -4.85
CA ASN A 136 -10.07 8.67 -4.38
C ASN A 136 -10.95 7.57 -3.76
N VAL A 137 -12.28 7.76 -3.73
CA VAL A 137 -13.23 6.84 -3.12
C VAL A 137 -14.27 6.50 -4.18
N GLY A 138 -14.40 5.22 -4.51
CA GLY A 138 -15.36 4.76 -5.50
C GLY A 138 -16.80 4.70 -4.97
N PRO A 139 -17.74 4.22 -5.81
CA PRO A 139 -19.18 4.32 -5.56
C PRO A 139 -19.71 3.51 -4.38
N ASP A 140 -18.92 2.57 -3.85
CA ASP A 140 -19.26 1.72 -2.69
C ASP A 140 -18.55 2.18 -1.40
N HIS A 141 -18.08 3.42 -1.37
CA HIS A 141 -17.33 4.03 -0.26
C HIS A 141 -15.97 3.37 0.05
N ARG A 142 -15.41 2.61 -0.89
CA ARG A 142 -14.05 2.04 -0.77
C ARG A 142 -13.04 2.75 -1.65
N SER A 143 -11.77 2.65 -1.29
CA SER A 143 -10.62 3.10 -2.07
C SER A 143 -9.80 1.88 -2.51
N LEU A 144 -10.17 1.28 -3.65
CA LEU A 144 -9.59 0.03 -4.09
C LEU A 144 -8.18 0.22 -4.66
N VAL A 145 -7.27 -0.66 -4.23
CA VAL A 145 -5.90 -0.72 -4.73
C VAL A 145 -5.58 -2.14 -5.18
N VAL A 146 -4.90 -2.27 -6.31
CA VAL A 146 -4.43 -3.56 -6.85
C VAL A 146 -2.91 -3.59 -6.97
N LYS A 147 -2.30 -4.70 -6.54
CA LYS A 147 -0.87 -4.99 -6.73
C LYS A 147 -0.59 -5.33 -8.19
N LEU A 148 0.30 -4.57 -8.80
CA LEU A 148 0.78 -4.75 -10.17
C LEU A 148 2.15 -5.47 -10.21
N PRO A 149 2.56 -5.99 -11.38
CA PRO A 149 3.93 -6.44 -11.60
C PRO A 149 4.98 -5.38 -11.22
N GLY A 150 6.16 -5.85 -10.79
CA GLY A 150 7.25 -4.98 -10.35
C GLY A 150 7.04 -4.34 -8.96
N ASN A 151 6.14 -4.91 -8.14
CA ASN A 151 5.79 -4.41 -6.80
C ASN A 151 5.31 -2.95 -6.82
N ARG A 152 4.41 -2.65 -7.76
CA ARG A 152 3.75 -1.35 -7.89
C ARG A 152 2.29 -1.49 -7.49
N ASP A 153 1.68 -0.36 -7.13
CA ASP A 153 0.29 -0.34 -6.71
C ASP A 153 -0.51 0.56 -7.66
N TRP A 154 -1.69 0.10 -8.05
CA TRP A 154 -2.68 0.90 -8.76
C TRP A 154 -3.85 1.17 -7.84
N GLN A 155 -3.97 2.41 -7.36
CA GLN A 155 -5.17 2.88 -6.70
C GLN A 155 -6.23 3.18 -7.77
N ILE A 156 -7.13 2.23 -8.02
CA ILE A 156 -8.14 2.29 -9.08
C ILE A 156 -8.99 3.54 -8.96
N ASP A 157 -9.36 3.88 -7.73
CA ASP A 157 -10.27 4.99 -7.46
C ASP A 157 -9.56 6.35 -7.52
N SER A 158 -8.24 6.41 -7.75
CA SER A 158 -7.48 7.67 -7.85
C SER A 158 -7.49 8.28 -9.25
N ARG A 159 -6.91 9.47 -9.39
CA ARG A 159 -6.70 10.11 -10.69
C ARG A 159 -5.42 9.63 -11.37
N ALA A 160 -5.51 9.39 -12.67
CA ALA A 160 -4.34 9.21 -13.51
C ALA A 160 -3.50 10.49 -13.55
N SER A 161 -2.18 10.35 -13.64
CA SER A 161 -1.25 11.49 -13.71
C SER A 161 -1.47 12.38 -14.94
N ASN A 162 -2.09 11.84 -15.99
CA ASN A 162 -2.49 12.54 -17.21
C ASN A 162 -4.00 12.84 -17.29
N CYS A 163 -4.67 12.96 -16.14
CA CYS A 163 -6.08 13.33 -16.08
C CYS A 163 -6.37 14.62 -16.88
N THR A 164 -7.42 14.60 -17.70
CA THR A 164 -7.81 15.76 -18.53
C THR A 164 -8.92 16.62 -17.91
N LYS A 165 -9.39 16.27 -16.70
CA LYS A 165 -10.40 17.03 -15.93
C LYS A 165 -9.99 17.21 -14.45
N PRO A 166 -8.77 17.69 -14.14
CA PRO A 166 -8.29 17.72 -12.75
C PRO A 166 -9.15 18.59 -11.80
N ASP A 167 -9.96 19.52 -12.31
CA ASP A 167 -10.81 20.36 -11.48
C ASP A 167 -12.22 19.78 -11.25
N ASP A 168 -12.58 18.69 -11.93
CA ASP A 168 -13.87 17.99 -11.79
C ASP A 168 -13.78 16.98 -10.64
N GLY A 169 -14.49 17.25 -9.54
CA GLY A 169 -14.49 16.40 -8.34
C GLY A 169 -15.29 15.10 -8.48
N ASP A 170 -16.14 14.99 -9.49
CA ASP A 170 -17.14 13.92 -9.62
C ASP A 170 -16.72 12.83 -10.62
N HIS A 171 -15.79 13.13 -11.54
CA HIS A 171 -15.33 12.13 -12.51
C HIS A 171 -14.30 11.16 -11.91
N PHE A 172 -14.23 9.97 -12.51
CA PHE A 172 -13.18 8.99 -12.26
C PHE A 172 -12.32 8.81 -13.51
N CYS A 173 -11.00 8.77 -13.36
CA CYS A 173 -10.10 8.45 -14.48
C CYS A 173 -10.29 7.00 -14.94
N TRP A 174 -10.56 6.13 -13.98
CA TRP A 174 -10.82 4.71 -14.17
C TRP A 174 -12.17 4.41 -13.54
N VAL A 175 -13.17 4.09 -14.35
CA VAL A 175 -14.50 3.77 -13.82
C VAL A 175 -14.54 2.28 -13.54
N ARG A 176 -14.82 1.92 -12.28
CA ARG A 176 -14.94 0.51 -11.88
C ARG A 176 -16.38 0.05 -11.72
N HIS A 177 -16.58 -1.22 -12.02
CA HIS A 177 -17.83 -1.97 -11.86
C HIS A 177 -17.54 -3.31 -11.18
N GLY A 178 -18.57 -3.92 -10.60
CA GLY A 178 -18.43 -5.20 -9.92
C GLY A 178 -17.59 -5.12 -8.64
N ARG A 179 -17.13 -6.28 -8.17
CA ARG A 179 -16.47 -6.44 -6.87
C ARG A 179 -15.25 -7.36 -6.96
N PRO A 180 -14.20 -7.11 -6.16
CA PRO A 180 -13.05 -8.03 -6.11
C PRO A 180 -13.40 -9.38 -5.49
N GLU A 181 -14.32 -9.44 -4.52
CA GLU A 181 -14.66 -10.65 -3.75
C GLU A 181 -15.36 -11.71 -4.61
N ASP A 182 -16.21 -11.30 -5.55
CA ASP A 182 -16.93 -12.21 -6.45
C ASP A 182 -16.23 -12.41 -7.81
N GLY A 183 -15.06 -11.79 -8.00
CA GLY A 183 -14.28 -11.89 -9.23
C GLY A 183 -14.88 -11.14 -10.42
N THR A 184 -15.81 -10.21 -10.20
CA THR A 184 -16.45 -9.43 -11.29
C THR A 184 -15.81 -8.07 -11.52
N LEU A 185 -14.87 -7.65 -10.67
CA LEU A 185 -14.21 -6.33 -10.75
C LEU A 185 -13.76 -6.04 -12.18
N HIS A 186 -14.23 -4.92 -12.72
CA HIS A 186 -13.94 -4.47 -14.08
C HIS A 186 -13.63 -2.99 -14.04
N VAL A 187 -12.58 -2.56 -14.74
CA VAL A 187 -12.17 -1.16 -14.85
C VAL A 187 -12.18 -0.74 -16.31
N GLY A 188 -12.88 0.34 -16.62
CA GLY A 188 -13.06 0.83 -17.97
C GLY A 188 -13.39 2.32 -18.04
N LYS A 189 -14.17 2.69 -19.05
CA LYS A 189 -14.58 4.07 -19.36
C LYS A 189 -16.09 4.29 -19.34
N ASP A 190 -16.86 3.28 -18.96
CA ASP A 190 -18.31 3.34 -18.94
C ASP A 190 -18.78 4.08 -17.69
N GLY A 191 -18.92 5.41 -17.77
CA GLY A 191 -19.38 6.27 -16.69
C GLY A 191 -18.90 7.72 -16.83
N ASN A 192 -18.99 8.51 -15.76
CA ASN A 192 -18.42 9.87 -15.74
C ASN A 192 -16.88 9.80 -15.68
N THR A 193 -16.24 9.97 -16.84
CA THR A 193 -14.79 9.83 -16.99
C THR A 193 -14.15 11.00 -17.75
N CYS A 194 -12.83 11.08 -17.68
CA CYS A 194 -11.98 11.91 -18.53
C CYS A 194 -11.35 11.09 -19.68
N SER A 195 -10.57 11.74 -20.54
CA SER A 195 -9.94 11.12 -21.72
C SER A 195 -8.65 10.34 -21.41
N ALA A 196 -8.19 10.35 -20.16
CA ALA A 196 -6.94 9.74 -19.73
C ALA A 196 -7.00 8.20 -19.68
N GLY A 197 -5.93 7.49 -20.03
CA GLY A 197 -5.72 6.10 -19.62
C GLY A 197 -6.58 5.01 -20.28
N ALA A 198 -7.62 5.32 -21.06
CA ALA A 198 -8.43 4.34 -21.82
C ALA A 198 -8.96 3.11 -21.03
N GLY A 199 -9.05 3.18 -19.69
CA GLY A 199 -9.40 2.04 -18.83
C GLY A 199 -8.21 1.13 -18.46
N SER A 200 -7.00 1.49 -18.88
CA SER A 200 -5.73 0.79 -18.62
C SER A 200 -4.86 1.51 -17.60
N ILE A 201 -3.88 0.79 -17.06
CA ILE A 201 -2.78 1.34 -16.26
C ILE A 201 -1.45 1.07 -16.95
N ALA A 202 -0.61 2.10 -17.05
CA ALA A 202 0.74 1.98 -17.58
C ALA A 202 1.75 2.39 -16.50
N VAL A 203 2.64 1.46 -16.17
CA VAL A 203 3.75 1.65 -15.24
C VAL A 203 5.03 1.04 -15.84
N PRO A 204 6.23 1.42 -15.38
CA PRO A 204 7.45 0.82 -15.92
C PRO A 204 7.43 -0.70 -15.78
N GLY A 205 7.48 -1.39 -16.93
CA GLY A 205 7.46 -2.85 -17.04
C GLY A 205 6.07 -3.51 -17.14
N PHE A 206 4.97 -2.75 -17.16
CA PHE A 206 3.62 -3.30 -17.30
C PHE A 206 2.64 -2.28 -17.89
N HIS A 207 1.86 -2.66 -18.90
CA HIS A 207 0.75 -1.86 -19.41
C HIS A 207 -0.46 -2.75 -19.62
N GLY A 208 -1.49 -2.61 -18.79
CA GLY A 208 -2.57 -3.59 -18.78
C GLY A 208 -3.94 -3.09 -18.39
N PHE A 209 -4.89 -4.01 -18.45
CA PHE A 209 -6.31 -3.82 -18.13
C PHE A 209 -6.73 -4.73 -16.99
N LEU A 210 -7.74 -4.29 -16.23
CA LEU A 210 -8.42 -5.12 -15.25
C LEU A 210 -9.86 -5.32 -15.72
N HIS A 211 -10.17 -6.49 -16.28
CA HIS A 211 -11.52 -6.80 -16.76
C HIS A 211 -11.99 -8.11 -16.16
N HIS A 212 -13.19 -8.11 -15.57
CA HIS A 212 -13.87 -9.31 -15.06
C HIS A 212 -12.98 -10.16 -14.12
N GLY A 213 -12.36 -9.48 -13.15
CA GLY A 213 -11.51 -10.10 -12.15
C GLY A 213 -10.15 -10.56 -12.66
N ILE A 214 -9.74 -10.20 -13.89
CA ILE A 214 -8.45 -10.55 -14.47
C ILE A 214 -7.65 -9.29 -14.79
N LEU A 215 -6.46 -9.17 -14.20
CA LEU A 215 -5.44 -8.19 -14.58
C LEU A 215 -4.57 -8.80 -15.67
N ARG A 216 -4.52 -8.18 -16.85
CA ARG A 216 -3.78 -8.69 -18.02
C ARG A 216 -2.96 -7.60 -18.69
N ASP A 217 -1.79 -7.98 -19.19
CA ASP A 217 -0.94 -7.13 -20.04
C ASP A 217 -1.55 -6.97 -21.44
N CYS A 218 -1.23 -5.87 -22.13
CA CYS A 218 -1.69 -5.59 -23.50
C CYS A 218 -1.01 -6.48 -24.56
#